data_AF-A0A959ITH1-F1
#
_entry.id   AF-A0A959ITH1-F1
#
_cell.length_a   1.000
_cell.length_b   1.000
_cell.length_c   1.000
_cell.angle_alpha   90.00
_cell.angle_beta   90.00
_cell.angle_gamma   90.00
#
_symmetry.space_group_name_H-M   'P 1'
#
loop_
_entity.id
_entity.type
_entity.pdbx_description
1 polymer ?
#
loop_
_entity_poly.entity_id
_entity_poly.type
_entity_poly.pdbx_seq_one_letter_code
_entity_poly.pdbx_strand_id
1 'polypeptide(L)'
;MEIILLKDIDKVGDKYEVVTVKNGYGRNYLIPKGLAIIANDANRAKLDEHKKKEEAERLKRVAEFQTIADKLEGKVLRIGAKAGTSGKIFGSVTNV
;
A
#
# COMPACT_ATOMS: atom_id res chain seq x y z
N MET A 1 -18.57 21.85 -2.85
CA MET A 1 -18.68 20.98 -1.66
C MET A 1 -17.34 20.31 -1.43
N GLU A 2 -16.81 20.42 -0.21
CA GLU A 2 -15.57 19.74 0.17
C GLU A 2 -15.87 18.30 0.59
N ILE A 3 -15.10 17.37 0.06
CA ILE A 3 -15.20 15.95 0.37
C ILE A 3 -13.81 15.36 0.58
N ILE A 4 -13.77 14.29 1.33
CA ILE A 4 -12.59 13.46 1.54
C ILE A 4 -12.79 12.18 0.74
N LEU A 5 -11.88 11.88 -0.19
CA LEU A 5 -11.93 10.65 -0.98
C LEU A 5 -11.51 9.45 -0.12
N LEU A 6 -12.26 8.34 -0.24
CA LEU A 6 -11.94 7.07 0.41
C LEU A 6 -11.27 6.07 -0.54
N LYS A 7 -11.27 6.37 -1.84
CA LYS A 7 -10.62 5.60 -2.90
C LYS A 7 -9.99 6.56 -3.90
N ASP A 8 -8.97 6.08 -4.59
CA ASP A 8 -8.39 6.78 -5.73
C ASP A 8 -9.43 6.86 -6.85
N ILE A 9 -9.63 8.07 -7.39
CA ILE A 9 -10.56 8.30 -8.49
C ILE A 9 -9.83 9.11 -9.55
N ASP A 10 -9.70 8.51 -10.73
CA ASP A 10 -9.10 9.14 -11.89
C ASP A 10 -9.70 10.52 -12.16
N LYS A 11 -8.83 11.52 -12.29
CA LYS A 11 -9.17 12.94 -12.57
C LYS A 11 -9.88 13.68 -11.43
N VAL A 12 -10.06 13.06 -10.26
CA VAL A 12 -10.66 13.72 -9.09
C VAL A 12 -9.64 13.87 -7.97
N GLY A 13 -8.89 12.82 -7.65
CA GLY A 13 -7.85 12.84 -6.63
C GLY A 13 -7.56 11.47 -6.06
N ASP A 14 -6.61 11.43 -5.13
CA ASP A 14 -6.14 10.22 -4.46
C ASP A 14 -6.92 9.94 -3.18
N LYS A 15 -6.80 8.71 -2.68
CA LYS A 15 -7.37 8.26 -1.41
C LYS A 15 -6.85 9.13 -0.27
N TYR A 16 -7.77 9.58 0.60
CA TYR A 16 -7.51 10.48 1.73
C TYR A 16 -7.10 11.90 1.35
N GLU A 17 -7.38 12.32 0.12
CA GLU A 17 -7.28 13.70 -0.32
C GLU A 17 -8.58 14.47 -0.07
N VAL A 18 -8.44 15.75 0.30
CA VAL A 18 -9.56 16.68 0.45
C VAL A 18 -9.72 17.44 -0.86
N VAL A 19 -10.81 17.18 -1.57
CA VAL A 19 -11.06 17.78 -2.90
C VAL A 19 -12.37 18.54 -2.91
N THR A 20 -12.41 19.63 -3.68
CA THR A 20 -13.63 20.41 -3.87
C THR A 20 -14.34 19.95 -5.13
N VAL A 21 -15.53 19.38 -4.98
CA VAL A 21 -16.36 18.91 -6.10
C VAL A 21 -17.67 19.69 -6.21
N LYS A 22 -18.30 19.57 -7.37
CA LYS A 22 -19.67 20.06 -7.59
C LYS A 22 -20.64 19.33 -6.65
N ASN A 23 -21.57 20.07 -6.06
CA ASN A 23 -22.49 19.54 -5.04
C ASN A 23 -23.27 18.30 -5.52
N GLY A 24 -23.73 18.29 -6.77
CA GLY A 24 -24.44 17.13 -7.35
C GLY A 24 -23.57 15.89 -7.48
N TYR A 25 -22.30 16.05 -7.87
CA TYR A 25 -21.36 14.93 -8.01
C TYR A 25 -21.03 14.30 -6.64
N GLY A 26 -20.81 15.14 -5.62
CA GLY A 26 -20.60 14.67 -4.25
C GLY A 26 -21.82 13.94 -3.68
N ARG A 27 -22.99 14.60 -3.69
CA ARG A 27 -24.21 14.09 -3.02
C ARG A 27 -24.87 12.91 -3.75
N ASN A 28 -24.84 12.89 -5.08
CA ASN A 28 -25.59 11.88 -5.85
C ASN A 28 -24.71 10.70 -6.29
N TYR A 29 -23.38 10.86 -6.35
CA TYR A 29 -22.48 9.83 -6.87
C TYR A 29 -21.46 9.37 -5.83
N LEU A 30 -20.63 10.28 -5.32
CA LEU A 30 -19.48 9.89 -4.49
C LEU A 30 -19.86 9.40 -3.09
N ILE A 31 -20.77 10.12 -2.40
CA ILE A 31 -21.20 9.76 -1.05
C ILE A 31 -22.06 8.49 -1.04
N PRO A 32 -23.10 8.33 -1.89
CA PRO A 32 -23.94 7.14 -1.87
C PRO A 32 -23.19 5.85 -2.26
N LYS A 33 -22.15 5.97 -3.11
CA LYS A 33 -21.29 4.84 -3.47
C LYS A 33 -20.18 4.54 -2.47
N GLY A 34 -20.08 5.31 -1.37
CA GLY A 34 -19.02 5.16 -0.38
C GLY A 34 -17.62 5.48 -0.92
N LEU A 35 -17.54 6.28 -1.97
CA LEU A 35 -16.28 6.72 -2.58
C LEU A 35 -15.70 7.95 -1.89
N ALA A 36 -16.54 8.74 -1.23
CA ALA A 36 -16.13 9.92 -0.48
C ALA A 36 -17.02 10.17 0.73
N ILE A 37 -16.50 10.95 1.68
CA ILE A 37 -17.24 11.46 2.84
C ILE A 37 -17.19 12.99 2.86
N ILE A 38 -18.10 13.61 3.60
CA ILE A 38 -18.11 15.07 3.76
C ILE A 38 -16.89 15.50 4.56
N ALA A 39 -16.16 16.51 4.08
CA ALA A 39 -15.03 17.10 4.80
C ALA A 39 -15.53 18.06 5.90
N ASN A 40 -16.01 17.51 7.02
CA ASN A 40 -16.25 18.27 8.24
C ASN A 40 -15.03 18.18 9.17
N ASP A 41 -14.99 19.01 10.21
CA ASP A 41 -13.85 19.05 11.14
C ASP A 41 -13.61 17.71 11.85
N ALA A 42 -14.69 17.00 12.19
CA ALA A 42 -14.60 15.68 12.81
C ALA A 42 -13.94 14.63 11.87
N ASN A 43 -14.30 14.61 10.60
CA ASN A 43 -13.75 13.68 9.62
C ASN A 43 -12.32 14.05 9.23
N ARG A 44 -11.98 15.35 9.20
CA ARG A 44 -10.59 15.83 9.03
C ARG A 44 -9.70 15.36 10.19
N ALA A 45 -10.16 15.56 11.44
CA ALA A 45 -9.40 15.10 12.60
C ALA A 45 -9.18 13.57 12.62
N LYS A 46 -10.21 12.79 12.24
CA LYS A 46 -10.08 11.33 12.08
C LYS A 46 -9.09 10.96 11.00
N LEU A 47 -9.11 11.65 9.87
CA LEU A 47 -8.18 11.41 8.76
C LEU A 47 -6.73 11.63 9.19
N ASP A 48 -6.46 12.69 9.94
CA ASP A 48 -5.12 12.97 10.48
C ASP A 48 -4.67 11.90 11.48
N GLU A 49 -5.58 11.42 12.33
CA GLU A 49 -5.29 10.30 13.24
C GLU A 49 -4.98 9.01 12.47
N HIS A 50 -5.78 8.69 11.44
CA HIS A 50 -5.55 7.53 10.59
C HIS A 50 -4.21 7.63 9.84
N LYS A 51 -3.89 8.79 9.25
CA LYS A 51 -2.60 9.02 8.58
C LYS A 51 -1.42 8.84 9.53
N LYS A 52 -1.50 9.37 10.75
CA LYS A 52 -0.45 9.19 11.77
C LYS A 52 -0.26 7.72 12.15
N LYS A 53 -1.36 6.96 12.30
CA LYS A 53 -1.30 5.52 12.59
C LYS A 53 -0.68 4.75 11.43
N GLU A 54 -1.13 4.99 10.19
CA GLU A 54 -0.58 4.33 9.00
C GLU A 54 0.90 4.66 8.80
N GLU A 55 1.32 5.90 9.06
CA GLU A 55 2.72 6.29 8.96
C GLU A 55 3.58 5.59 10.02
N ALA A 56 3.10 5.52 11.27
CA ALA A 56 3.79 4.80 12.34
C ALA A 56 3.92 3.29 12.02
N GLU A 57 2.88 2.66 11.49
CA GLU A 57 2.91 1.26 11.04
C GLU A 57 3.83 1.07 9.83
N ARG A 58 3.84 2.01 8.89
CA ARG A 58 4.74 1.99 7.74
C ARG A 58 6.19 2.05 8.18
N LEU A 59 6.53 2.95 9.11
CA LEU A 59 7.89 3.07 9.65
C LEU A 59 8.34 1.79 10.36
N LYS A 60 7.44 1.17 11.14
CA LYS A 60 7.73 -0.14 11.77
C LYS A 60 8.01 -1.22 10.73
N ARG A 61 7.16 -1.35 9.70
CA ARG A 61 7.36 -2.32 8.61
C ARG A 61 8.66 -2.08 7.85
N VAL A 62 8.99 -0.82 7.55
CA VAL A 62 10.26 -0.47 6.88
C VAL A 62 11.46 -0.89 7.74
N ALA A 63 11.41 -0.61 9.06
CA ALA A 63 12.46 -1.05 9.98
C ALA A 63 12.59 -2.58 10.03
N GLU A 64 11.46 -3.30 10.10
CA GLU A 64 11.45 -4.77 10.05
C GLU A 64 12.07 -5.30 8.76
N PHE A 65 11.67 -4.76 7.60
CA PHE A 65 12.23 -5.17 6.31
C PHE A 65 13.71 -4.84 6.18
N GLN A 66 14.17 -3.70 6.71
CA GLN A 66 15.59 -3.38 6.73
C GLN A 66 16.37 -4.42 7.54
N THR A 67 15.87 -4.80 8.72
CA THR A 67 16.53 -5.83 9.54
C THR A 67 16.58 -7.20 8.86
N ILE A 68 15.57 -7.52 8.04
CA ILE A 68 15.55 -8.75 7.24
C ILE A 68 16.56 -8.65 6.10
N ALA A 69 16.62 -7.51 5.41
CA ALA A 69 17.57 -7.24 4.33
C ALA A 69 19.02 -7.38 4.84
N ASP A 70 19.34 -6.74 5.98
CA ASP A 70 20.67 -6.82 6.61
C ASP A 70 21.03 -8.27 6.99
N LYS A 71 20.04 -9.08 7.39
CA LYS A 71 20.25 -10.52 7.70
C LYS A 71 20.44 -11.38 6.46
N LEU A 72 19.97 -10.94 5.30
CA LEU A 72 20.11 -11.64 4.03
C LEU A 72 21.37 -11.18 3.29
N GLU A 73 21.82 -9.95 3.54
CA GLU A 73 23.04 -9.41 2.99
C GLU A 73 24.25 -10.27 3.41
N GLY A 74 25.00 -10.76 2.42
CA GLY A 74 26.14 -11.63 2.63
C GLY A 74 25.84 -13.11 2.88
N LYS A 75 24.57 -13.54 2.96
CA LYS A 75 24.25 -14.98 3.06
C LYS A 75 24.34 -15.66 1.71
N VAL A 76 25.27 -16.62 1.60
CA VAL A 76 25.39 -17.49 0.43
C VAL A 76 24.52 -18.73 0.64
N LEU A 77 23.38 -18.81 -0.05
CA LEU A 77 22.54 -20.00 -0.08
C LEU A 77 23.15 -21.05 -1.02
N ARG A 78 23.67 -22.13 -0.45
CA ARG A 78 24.19 -23.28 -1.21
C ARG A 78 23.07 -24.31 -1.38
N ILE A 79 22.52 -24.40 -2.58
CA ILE A 79 21.49 -25.38 -2.93
C ILE A 79 22.16 -26.51 -3.70
N GLY A 80 22.26 -27.70 -3.08
CA GLY A 80 22.80 -28.88 -3.74
C GLY A 80 21.78 -29.47 -4.71
N ALA A 81 22.15 -29.58 -5.99
CA ALA A 81 21.32 -30.20 -7.02
C ALA A 81 22.09 -31.34 -7.72
N LYS A 82 21.39 -32.42 -8.05
CA LYS A 82 21.99 -33.53 -8.83
C LYS A 82 22.19 -33.06 -10.27
N ALA A 83 23.45 -33.09 -10.73
CA ALA A 83 23.83 -32.78 -12.09
C ALA A 83 24.19 -34.06 -12.87
N GLY A 84 23.85 -34.10 -14.15
CA GLY A 84 24.28 -35.16 -15.06
C GLY A 84 25.73 -34.98 -15.52
N THR A 85 26.24 -35.94 -16.30
CA THR A 85 27.64 -35.97 -16.80
C THR A 85 28.02 -34.74 -17.64
N SER A 86 27.03 -34.01 -18.18
CA SER A 86 27.22 -32.78 -18.95
C SER A 86 27.14 -31.49 -18.11
N GLY A 87 27.04 -31.59 -16.78
CA GLY A 87 26.92 -30.44 -15.87
C GLY A 87 25.53 -29.80 -15.84
N LYS A 88 24.56 -30.28 -16.64
CA LYS A 88 23.16 -29.85 -16.54
C LYS A 88 22.49 -30.49 -15.32
N ILE A 89 21.86 -29.65 -14.51
CA ILE A 89 20.99 -30.08 -13.40
C ILE A 89 19.71 -30.74 -13.93
N PHE A 90 19.26 -31.78 -13.24
CA PHE A 90 17.97 -32.39 -13.52
C PHE A 90 16.86 -31.55 -12.88
N GLY A 91 16.08 -30.84 -13.71
CA GLY A 91 15.00 -29.95 -13.27
C GLY A 91 15.47 -28.52 -13.00
N SER A 92 14.66 -27.77 -12.24
CA SER A 92 14.91 -26.36 -11.90
C SER A 92 14.85 -26.14 -10.38
N VAL A 93 15.76 -25.33 -9.85
CA VAL A 93 15.63 -24.81 -8.49
C VAL A 93 14.62 -23.67 -8.52
N THR A 94 13.44 -23.90 -7.96
CA THR A 94 12.37 -22.89 -7.81
C THR A 94 12.50 -22.18 -6.45
N ASN A 95 11.52 -21.35 -6.09
CA ASN A 95 11.48 -20.71 -4.76
C ASN A 95 11.65 -21.77 -3.66
N VAL A 96 12.71 -21.60 -2.86
CA VAL A 96 12.98 -22.37 -1.64
C VAL A 96 12.39 -21.62 -0.45
#